data_AF-A0A3N1SMD1-F1
#
_entry.id   AF-A0A3N1SMD1-F1
#
_cell.length_a   1.000
_cell.length_b   1.000
_cell.length_c   1.000
_cell.angle_alpha   90.00
_cell.angle_beta   90.00
_cell.angle_gamma   90.00
#
_symmetry.space_group_name_H-M   'P 1'
#
loop_
_entity.id
_entity.type
_entity.pdbx_description
1 polymer ?
#
loop_
_entity_poly.entity_id
_entity_poly.type
_entity_poly.pdbx_seq_one_letter_code
_entity_poly.pdbx_strand_id
1 'polypeptide(L)'
;MIELTDPRLTTYDIVLSADDPARGTGQGPTGGEEPEALAGRLRLGGPHSVRLTPDELSADPELARYAEEQAALYEHHLVRLSLTFVPQAGGARLKFANVALHLTSDWGPKPVAHSMDPIRLTDPVQIERVRRLGPQLALLGADASLGELTRTVGYTTNQPLVQALDLGGPTPAWDFRPTMATQLTGTYPLSLVVRCGAGTDTELRCTVTAGVEKPLLRRFSRELPDPLRLKAFL
;
A
#
# COMPACT_ATOMS: atom_id res chain seq x y z
N MET A 1 -16.90 -12.68 10.75
CA MET A 1 -16.37 -12.68 9.38
C MET A 1 -17.58 -12.79 8.47
N ILE A 2 -17.92 -11.74 7.72
CA ILE A 2 -19.09 -11.74 6.83
C ILE A 2 -18.68 -12.47 5.55
N GLU A 3 -19.32 -13.61 5.26
CA GLU A 3 -19.12 -14.34 4.01
C GLU A 3 -20.01 -13.70 2.94
N LEU A 4 -19.40 -12.88 2.07
CA LEU A 4 -20.06 -12.31 0.89
C LEU A 4 -19.80 -13.23 -0.31
N THR A 5 -20.81 -13.39 -1.17
CA THR A 5 -20.69 -14.17 -2.41
C THR A 5 -19.73 -13.46 -3.36
N ASP A 6 -18.45 -13.83 -3.34
CA ASP A 6 -17.41 -13.08 -4.04
C ASP A 6 -17.42 -13.41 -5.55
N PRO A 7 -17.61 -12.43 -6.45
CA PRO A 7 -17.37 -12.65 -7.88
C PRO A 7 -15.88 -12.99 -8.10
N ARG A 8 -15.60 -13.88 -9.07
CA ARG A 8 -14.22 -14.28 -9.39
C ARG A 8 -13.34 -13.04 -9.66
N LEU A 9 -12.23 -12.92 -8.94
CA LEU A 9 -11.30 -11.79 -9.05
C LEU A 9 -10.63 -11.76 -10.42
N THR A 10 -10.87 -10.71 -11.20
CA THR A 10 -10.07 -10.42 -12.40
C THR A 10 -8.64 -10.09 -11.96
N THR A 11 -7.66 -10.80 -12.52
CA THR A 11 -6.23 -10.57 -12.24
C THR A 11 -5.63 -9.74 -13.36
N TYR A 12 -4.95 -8.66 -13.00
CA TYR A 12 -4.23 -7.78 -13.92
C TYR A 12 -2.72 -7.97 -13.76
N ASP A 13 -2.04 -8.32 -14.85
CA ASP A 13 -0.59 -8.25 -14.92
C ASP A 13 -0.17 -6.78 -15.07
N ILE A 14 0.46 -6.24 -14.02
CA ILE A 14 0.89 -4.85 -14.00
C ILE A 14 2.29 -4.76 -14.59
N VAL A 15 2.37 -4.21 -15.79
CA VAL A 15 3.60 -3.68 -16.37
C VAL A 15 3.72 -2.24 -15.91
N LEU A 16 4.61 -1.96 -14.95
CA LEU A 16 4.87 -0.60 -14.48
C LEU A 16 5.86 0.10 -15.42
N SER A 17 5.50 1.32 -15.84
CA SER A 17 6.36 2.19 -16.65
C SER A 17 7.19 3.09 -15.74
N ALA A 18 8.41 3.43 -16.13
CA ALA A 18 9.25 4.34 -15.34
C ALA A 18 8.59 5.71 -15.22
N ASP A 19 8.51 6.22 -13.98
CA ASP A 19 8.21 7.63 -13.74
C ASP A 19 9.47 8.39 -14.13
N ASP A 20 9.44 9.19 -15.19
CA ASP A 20 10.53 10.11 -15.52
C ASP A 20 10.26 11.44 -14.80
N PRO A 21 10.88 11.73 -13.63
CA PRO A 21 10.65 12.99 -12.94
C PRO A 21 11.20 14.20 -13.70
N ALA A 22 11.93 14.00 -14.81
CA ALA A 22 12.62 15.05 -15.54
C ALA A 22 11.92 15.51 -16.84
N ARG A 23 10.80 14.90 -17.26
CA ARG A 23 10.10 15.31 -18.50
C ARG A 23 8.66 15.76 -18.24
N GLY A 24 8.51 17.07 -18.07
CA GLY A 24 7.38 17.75 -18.70
C GLY A 24 7.40 17.44 -20.20
N THR A 25 6.22 17.27 -20.79
CA THR A 25 5.97 17.03 -22.22
C THR A 25 7.05 17.59 -23.14
N GLY A 26 7.99 16.74 -23.57
CA GLY A 26 9.11 17.17 -24.39
C GLY A 26 10.10 16.04 -24.61
N GLN A 27 10.34 15.71 -25.88
CA GLN A 27 11.37 14.78 -26.34
C GLN A 27 12.67 14.94 -25.55
N GLY A 28 13.23 13.83 -25.07
CA GLY A 28 14.57 13.79 -24.53
C GLY A 28 15.37 12.61 -25.07
N PRO A 29 16.68 12.59 -24.76
CA PRO A 29 17.74 12.16 -25.67
C PRO A 29 17.84 10.64 -25.82
N THR A 30 18.23 10.25 -27.03
CA THR A 30 18.66 8.91 -27.45
C THR A 30 20.03 8.58 -26.83
N GLY A 31 20.10 7.60 -25.93
CA GLY A 31 21.38 7.02 -25.51
C GLY A 31 21.51 6.44 -24.09
N GLY A 32 20.47 6.41 -23.27
CA GLY A 32 20.46 5.65 -22.01
C GLY A 32 19.68 4.35 -22.17
N GLU A 33 20.17 3.24 -21.61
CA GLU A 33 19.40 1.99 -21.46
C GLU A 33 17.99 2.33 -20.94
N GLU A 34 16.95 2.07 -21.76
CA GLU A 34 15.58 2.27 -21.33
C GLU A 34 15.35 1.51 -20.01
N PRO A 35 14.75 2.14 -18.99
CA PRO A 35 14.49 1.44 -17.74
C PRO A 35 13.64 0.22 -18.05
N GLU A 36 14.19 -0.97 -17.80
CA GLU A 36 13.46 -2.21 -17.96
C GLU A 36 12.20 -2.13 -17.09
N ALA A 37 11.03 -2.16 -17.75
CA ALA A 37 9.75 -2.11 -17.06
C ALA A 37 9.68 -3.22 -16.01
N LEU A 38 9.02 -2.97 -14.87
CA LEU A 38 8.88 -3.97 -13.80
C LEU A 38 7.80 -5.03 -14.14
N ALA A 39 7.78 -5.48 -15.40
CA ALA A 39 6.83 -6.45 -15.90
C ALA A 39 6.91 -7.77 -15.10
N GLY A 40 5.74 -8.29 -14.72
CA GLY A 40 5.63 -9.59 -14.04
C GLY A 40 6.14 -9.63 -12.59
N ARG A 41 6.56 -8.49 -12.02
CA ARG A 41 7.02 -8.40 -10.62
C ARG A 41 5.88 -8.14 -9.64
N LEU A 42 4.83 -7.49 -10.13
CA LEU A 42 3.64 -7.13 -9.37
C LEU A 42 2.41 -7.58 -10.15
N ARG A 43 1.47 -8.20 -9.45
CA ARG A 43 0.14 -8.52 -9.99
C ARG A 43 -0.89 -7.92 -9.06
N LEU A 44 -1.96 -7.38 -9.63
CA LEU A 44 -3.08 -6.87 -8.86
C LEU A 44 -4.32 -7.69 -9.17
N GLY A 45 -4.97 -8.20 -8.15
CA GLY A 45 -6.32 -8.76 -8.22
C GLY A 45 -7.34 -7.68 -7.89
N GLY A 46 -8.41 -7.56 -8.67
CA GLY A 46 -9.40 -6.49 -8.53
C GLY A 46 -8.92 -5.15 -9.14
N PRO A 47 -9.48 -4.01 -8.71
CA PRO A 47 -10.44 -3.84 -7.61
C PRO A 47 -11.84 -4.40 -7.97
N HIS A 48 -12.53 -4.95 -6.97
CA HIS A 48 -13.94 -5.35 -7.07
C HIS A 48 -14.71 -4.74 -5.90
N SER A 49 -16.01 -4.51 -6.10
CA SER A 49 -16.88 -3.93 -5.09
C SER A 49 -18.16 -4.73 -4.90
N VAL A 50 -18.58 -4.85 -3.64
CA VAL A 50 -19.91 -5.32 -3.24
C VAL A 50 -20.58 -4.20 -2.45
N ARG A 51 -21.85 -3.90 -2.76
CA ARG A 51 -22.63 -2.92 -2.01
C ARG A 51 -23.07 -3.56 -0.70
N LEU A 52 -22.73 -2.95 0.43
CA LEU A 52 -23.13 -3.40 1.74
C LEU A 52 -24.58 -3.01 2.01
N THR A 53 -25.46 -4.00 2.06
CA THR A 53 -26.87 -3.82 2.43
C THR A 53 -27.11 -4.18 3.90
N PRO A 54 -28.17 -3.68 4.55
CA PRO A 54 -28.51 -4.09 5.92
C PRO A 54 -28.62 -5.61 6.08
N ASP A 55 -29.14 -6.32 5.08
CA ASP A 55 -29.23 -7.78 5.05
C ASP A 55 -27.85 -8.45 5.10
N GLU A 56 -26.88 -7.94 4.34
CA GLU A 56 -25.49 -8.42 4.37
C GLU A 56 -24.79 -8.10 5.69
N LEU A 57 -25.25 -7.08 6.40
CA LEU A 57 -24.74 -6.65 7.71
C LEU A 57 -25.52 -7.27 8.88
N SER A 58 -26.51 -8.13 8.62
CA SER A 58 -27.40 -8.70 9.65
C SER A 58 -26.70 -9.47 10.78
N ALA A 59 -25.47 -9.93 10.54
CA ALA A 59 -24.62 -10.53 11.58
C ALA A 59 -24.20 -9.54 12.68
N ASP A 60 -24.30 -8.23 12.44
CA ASP A 60 -24.06 -7.15 13.38
C ASP A 60 -25.26 -6.17 13.38
N PRO A 61 -26.23 -6.34 14.31
CA PRO A 61 -27.45 -5.54 14.34
C PRO A 61 -27.21 -4.04 14.55
N GLU A 62 -26.13 -3.65 15.23
CA GLU A 62 -25.81 -2.24 15.43
C GLU A 62 -25.33 -1.61 14.14
N LEU A 63 -24.47 -2.31 13.40
CA LEU A 63 -23.98 -1.87 12.10
C LEU A 63 -25.08 -1.87 11.04
N ALA A 64 -25.97 -2.87 11.04
CA ALA A 64 -27.14 -2.91 10.17
C ALA A 64 -28.06 -1.70 10.41
N ARG A 65 -28.37 -1.39 11.68
CA ARG A 65 -29.16 -0.23 12.05
C ARG A 65 -28.50 1.08 11.63
N TYR A 66 -27.20 1.22 11.84
CA TYR A 66 -26.45 2.39 11.37
C TYR A 66 -26.54 2.55 9.84
N ALA A 67 -26.40 1.46 9.09
CA ALA A 67 -26.50 1.48 7.64
C ALA A 67 -27.92 1.90 7.19
N GLU A 68 -28.97 1.40 7.84
CA GLU A 68 -30.36 1.81 7.59
C GLU A 68 -30.60 3.30 7.88
N GLU A 69 -30.15 3.79 9.04
CA GLU A 69 -30.29 5.20 9.43
C GLU A 69 -29.58 6.15 8.46
N GLN A 70 -28.47 5.71 7.86
CA GLN A 70 -27.67 6.51 6.93
C GLN A 70 -28.06 6.31 5.45
N ALA A 71 -28.89 5.32 5.12
CA ALA A 71 -29.15 4.90 3.73
C ALA A 71 -29.74 6.01 2.85
N ALA A 72 -30.43 7.00 3.44
CA ALA A 72 -30.97 8.15 2.71
C ALA A 72 -29.89 9.13 2.21
N LEU A 73 -28.73 9.16 2.87
CA LEU A 73 -27.63 10.08 2.55
C LEU A 73 -26.43 9.38 1.96
N TYR A 74 -26.18 8.14 2.37
CA TYR A 74 -24.96 7.42 2.08
C TYR A 74 -25.21 5.96 1.69
N GLU A 75 -24.39 5.50 0.76
CA GLU A 75 -24.22 4.09 0.44
C GLU A 75 -22.83 3.62 0.84
N HIS A 76 -22.71 2.36 1.23
CA HIS A 76 -21.44 1.76 1.63
C HIS A 76 -21.09 0.63 0.68
N HIS A 77 -19.86 0.63 0.18
CA HIS A 77 -19.33 -0.41 -0.68
C HIS A 77 -18.09 -1.04 -0.04
N LEU A 78 -18.08 -2.35 0.09
CA LEU A 78 -16.85 -3.09 0.36
C LEU A 78 -16.07 -3.22 -0.93
N VAL A 79 -14.93 -2.56 -1.01
CA VAL A 79 -13.96 -2.70 -2.10
C VAL A 79 -12.84 -3.61 -1.64
N ARG A 80 -12.46 -4.55 -2.49
CA ARG A 80 -11.40 -5.50 -2.22
C ARG A 80 -10.43 -5.55 -3.40
N LEU A 81 -9.17 -5.73 -3.08
CA LEU A 81 -8.07 -5.86 -4.04
C LEU A 81 -6.98 -6.74 -3.41
N SER A 82 -6.08 -7.27 -4.22
CA SER A 82 -4.93 -8.03 -3.73
C SER A 82 -3.68 -7.63 -4.46
N LEU A 83 -2.60 -7.32 -3.75
CA LEU A 83 -1.31 -7.07 -4.35
C LEU A 83 -0.42 -8.29 -4.18
N THR A 84 0.03 -8.88 -5.29
CA THR A 84 0.96 -10.01 -5.29
C THR A 84 2.34 -9.55 -5.76
N PHE A 85 3.34 -9.79 -4.92
CA PHE A 85 4.74 -9.62 -5.24
C PHE A 85 5.32 -10.95 -5.70
N VAL A 86 5.69 -11.01 -6.98
CA VAL A 86 6.23 -12.23 -7.60
C VAL A 86 7.75 -12.28 -7.35
N PRO A 87 8.25 -13.32 -6.64
CA PRO A 87 9.69 -13.48 -6.45
C PRO A 87 10.41 -13.62 -7.80
N GLN A 88 11.54 -12.92 -7.95
CA GLN A 88 12.36 -12.99 -9.16
C GLN A 88 13.70 -13.65 -8.83
N ALA A 89 14.09 -14.65 -9.62
CA ALA A 89 15.41 -15.26 -9.55
C ALA A 89 16.44 -14.34 -10.25
N GLY A 90 16.80 -13.24 -9.57
CA GLY A 90 17.73 -12.22 -10.08
C GLY A 90 17.09 -10.85 -10.33
N GLY A 91 17.92 -9.82 -10.46
CA GLY A 91 17.48 -8.43 -10.68
C GLY A 91 17.44 -7.54 -9.43
N ALA A 92 17.13 -6.25 -9.63
CA ALA A 92 17.01 -5.28 -8.53
C ALA A 92 15.85 -5.65 -7.61
N ARG A 93 16.04 -5.59 -6.29
CA ARG A 93 14.95 -5.84 -5.32
C ARG A 93 14.02 -4.65 -5.23
N LEU A 94 12.74 -4.92 -5.00
CA LEU A 94 11.75 -3.89 -4.67
C LEU A 94 12.10 -3.27 -3.31
N LYS A 95 12.15 -1.94 -3.27
CA LYS A 95 12.38 -1.15 -2.05
C LYS A 95 11.10 -0.62 -1.44
N PHE A 96 10.07 -0.44 -2.26
CA PHE A 96 8.72 -0.14 -1.80
C PHE A 96 7.73 -0.51 -2.89
N ALA A 97 6.47 -0.65 -2.49
CA ALA A 97 5.33 -0.49 -3.37
C ALA A 97 4.26 0.34 -2.68
N ASN A 98 3.40 0.94 -3.48
CA ASN A 98 2.27 1.73 -3.02
C ASN A 98 1.07 1.40 -3.90
N VAL A 99 -0.09 1.21 -3.27
CA VAL A 99 -1.38 1.11 -3.96
C VAL A 99 -2.21 2.28 -3.48
N ALA A 100 -2.40 3.27 -4.35
CA ALA A 100 -3.22 4.44 -4.08
C ALA A 100 -4.53 4.33 -4.83
N LEU A 101 -5.63 4.65 -4.16
CA LEU A 101 -6.93 4.79 -4.78
C LEU A 101 -7.30 6.27 -4.82
N HIS A 102 -8.05 6.68 -5.83
CA HIS A 102 -8.61 8.01 -5.94
C HIS A 102 -10.11 7.90 -6.13
N LEU A 103 -10.86 8.38 -5.13
CA LEU A 103 -12.31 8.31 -5.06
C LEU A 103 -12.90 9.65 -5.51
N THR A 104 -13.75 9.62 -6.53
CA THR A 104 -14.41 10.82 -7.07
C THR A 104 -15.88 10.57 -7.31
N SER A 105 -16.70 11.60 -7.09
CA SER A 105 -18.09 11.64 -7.54
C SER A 105 -18.35 12.97 -8.24
N ASP A 106 -19.21 12.95 -9.25
CA ASP A 106 -19.53 14.15 -10.03
C ASP A 106 -20.41 15.15 -9.24
N TRP A 107 -21.19 14.64 -8.29
CA TRP A 107 -22.10 15.42 -7.45
C TRP A 107 -22.34 14.72 -6.11
N GLY A 108 -22.99 15.42 -5.18
CA GLY A 108 -23.32 14.91 -3.85
C GLY A 108 -22.16 14.91 -2.85
N PRO A 109 -22.31 14.21 -1.71
CA PRO A 109 -21.25 14.07 -0.72
C PRO A 109 -20.00 13.41 -1.31
N LYS A 110 -18.82 13.95 -0.97
CA LYS A 110 -17.55 13.40 -1.44
C LYS A 110 -17.34 11.97 -0.91
N PRO A 111 -16.93 11.02 -1.76
CA PRO A 111 -16.66 9.67 -1.34
C PRO A 111 -15.40 9.63 -0.47
N VAL A 112 -15.41 8.79 0.55
CA VAL A 112 -14.29 8.64 1.49
C VAL A 112 -14.07 7.18 1.87
N ALA A 113 -12.83 6.84 2.20
CA ALA A 113 -12.51 5.56 2.84
C ALA A 113 -12.99 5.57 4.30
N HIS A 114 -14.10 4.89 4.58
CA HIS A 114 -14.66 4.79 5.92
C HIS A 114 -13.90 3.76 6.78
N SER A 115 -13.42 2.68 6.18
CA SER A 115 -12.55 1.70 6.85
C SER A 115 -11.52 1.15 5.88
N MET A 116 -10.41 0.63 6.41
CA MET A 116 -9.35 0.00 5.63
C MET A 116 -8.79 -1.19 6.41
N ASP A 117 -8.43 -2.25 5.69
CA ASP A 117 -7.78 -3.43 6.24
C ASP A 117 -6.75 -3.99 5.22
N PRO A 118 -5.51 -4.29 5.64
CA PRO A 118 -4.95 -4.05 6.96
C PRO A 118 -4.66 -2.56 7.18
N ILE A 119 -4.87 -2.07 8.42
CA ILE A 119 -4.38 -0.74 8.82
C ILE A 119 -2.86 -0.73 8.94
N ARG A 120 -2.29 -1.79 9.51
CA ARG A 120 -0.84 -1.94 9.66
C ARG A 120 -0.47 -3.40 9.86
N LEU A 121 0.55 -3.85 9.13
CA LEU A 121 1.24 -5.12 9.38
C LEU A 121 2.69 -4.80 9.73
N THR A 122 3.19 -5.33 10.85
CA THR A 122 4.55 -5.06 11.33
C THR A 122 5.32 -6.34 11.61
N ASP A 123 6.63 -6.31 11.38
CA ASP A 123 7.54 -7.37 11.80
C ASP A 123 8.35 -6.93 13.02
N PRO A 124 8.44 -7.76 14.08
CA PRO A 124 9.39 -7.55 15.15
C PRO A 124 10.81 -7.89 14.67
N VAL A 125 11.73 -6.95 14.78
CA VAL A 125 13.14 -7.10 14.38
C VAL A 125 14.04 -6.80 15.58
N GLN A 126 14.98 -7.70 15.86
CA GLN A 126 16.06 -7.43 16.82
C GLN A 126 17.17 -6.63 16.15
N ILE A 127 17.51 -5.48 16.73
CA ILE A 127 18.61 -4.64 16.28
C ILE A 127 19.70 -4.69 17.34
N GLU A 128 20.86 -5.18 16.94
CA GLU A 128 22.09 -5.08 17.72
C GLU A 128 22.92 -3.90 17.21
N ARG A 129 23.16 -2.92 18.09
CA ARG A 129 24.07 -1.81 17.78
C ARG A 129 25.34 -1.95 18.61
N VAL A 130 26.44 -2.22 17.93
CA VAL A 130 27.76 -2.24 18.53
C VAL A 130 28.28 -0.80 18.59
N ARG A 131 28.48 -0.27 19.80
CA ARG A 131 29.18 1.00 20.02
C ARG A 131 30.63 0.68 20.37
N ARG A 132 31.55 1.08 19.49
CA ARG A 132 32.99 1.02 19.73
C ARG A 132 33.47 2.39 20.19
N LEU A 133 34.00 2.46 21.41
CA LEU A 133 34.72 3.64 21.88
C LEU A 133 36.18 3.47 21.45
N GLY A 134 36.57 4.25 20.44
CA GLY A 134 37.95 4.26 19.95
C GLY A 134 38.93 4.89 20.96
N PRO A 135 40.24 4.68 20.78
CA PRO A 135 41.29 5.11 21.72
C PRO A 135 41.36 6.63 21.96
N GLN A 136 40.72 7.43 21.11
CA GLN A 136 40.74 8.90 21.20
C GLN A 136 40.01 9.47 22.43
N LEU A 137 39.15 8.70 23.10
CA LEU A 137 38.52 9.07 24.38
C LEU A 137 39.29 8.59 25.62
N ALA A 138 40.25 7.67 25.45
CA ALA A 138 41.09 7.18 26.55
C ALA A 138 42.24 8.15 26.92
N LEU A 139 42.49 9.18 26.10
CA LEU A 139 43.56 10.15 26.31
C LEU A 139 43.22 11.28 27.29
N LEU A 140 42.00 11.32 27.85
CA LEU A 140 41.52 12.40 28.74
C LEU A 140 41.50 12.03 30.23
N GLY A 141 42.06 10.90 30.64
CA GLY A 141 42.22 10.62 32.07
C GLY A 141 42.79 9.24 32.39
N ALA A 142 44.02 9.25 32.89
CA ALA A 142 44.69 8.24 33.72
C ALA A 142 44.86 6.81 33.13
N ASP A 143 46.12 6.37 33.09
CA ASP A 143 46.65 5.00 32.98
C ASP A 143 45.64 3.84 32.94
N ALA A 144 44.89 3.73 31.83
CA ALA A 144 44.02 2.61 31.55
C ALA A 144 44.59 1.84 30.36
N SER A 145 44.83 0.54 30.55
CA SER A 145 45.29 -0.38 29.52
C SER A 145 44.49 -0.19 28.22
N LEU A 146 45.19 -0.18 27.08
CA LEU A 146 44.65 -0.16 25.72
C LEU A 146 43.69 -1.35 25.49
N GLY A 147 42.44 -1.20 25.93
CA GLY A 147 41.36 -2.14 25.70
C GLY A 147 40.25 -1.44 24.95
N GLU A 148 39.88 -1.95 23.78
CA GLU A 148 38.72 -1.47 23.03
C GLU A 148 37.45 -1.78 23.84
N LEU A 149 36.79 -0.76 24.40
CA LEU A 149 35.52 -0.94 25.09
C LEU A 149 34.41 -1.11 24.04
N THR A 150 34.03 -2.36 23.81
CA THR A 150 32.90 -2.71 22.94
C THR A 150 31.64 -2.86 23.78
N ARG A 151 30.63 -2.01 23.55
CA ARG A 151 29.30 -2.15 24.17
C ARG A 151 28.26 -2.50 23.11
N THR A 152 27.69 -3.69 23.21
CA THR A 152 26.55 -4.11 22.39
C THR A 152 25.24 -3.73 23.10
N VAL A 153 24.37 -3.01 22.41
CA VAL A 153 22.99 -2.73 22.88
C VAL A 153 22.02 -3.36 21.89
N GLY A 154 21.26 -4.35 22.35
CA GLY A 154 20.17 -4.97 21.61
C GLY A 154 18.83 -4.32 21.96
N TYR A 155 17.98 -4.03 20.97
CA TYR A 155 16.58 -3.67 21.20
C TYR A 155 15.70 -4.21 20.07
N THR A 156 14.44 -4.50 20.40
CA THR A 156 13.43 -4.92 19.43
C THR A 156 12.73 -3.69 18.86
N THR A 157 12.55 -3.63 17.55
CA THR A 157 11.73 -2.62 16.87
C THR A 157 10.69 -3.28 15.99
N ASN A 158 9.51 -2.68 15.89
CA ASN A 158 8.45 -3.14 14.99
C ASN A 158 8.52 -2.32 13.70
N GLN A 159 9.01 -2.93 12.62
CA GLN A 159 9.09 -2.28 11.32
C GLN A 159 7.78 -2.50 10.54
N PRO A 160 7.12 -1.45 10.04
CA PRO A 160 5.91 -1.61 9.25
C PRO A 160 6.24 -2.20 7.88
N LEU A 161 5.70 -3.39 7.61
CA LEU A 161 5.71 -4.05 6.32
C LEU A 161 4.64 -3.47 5.40
N VAL A 162 3.44 -3.25 5.96
CA VAL A 162 2.29 -2.62 5.29
C VAL A 162 1.70 -1.54 6.20
N GLN A 163 1.31 -0.40 5.64
CA GLN A 163 0.63 0.66 6.37
C GLN A 163 -0.44 1.34 5.51
N ALA A 164 -1.66 1.45 6.02
CA ALA A 164 -2.73 2.24 5.44
C ALA A 164 -2.50 3.74 5.68
N LEU A 165 -2.85 4.55 4.69
CA LEU A 165 -2.75 6.00 4.66
C LEU A 165 -4.08 6.61 4.22
N ASP A 166 -4.34 7.85 4.64
CA ASP A 166 -5.51 8.66 4.27
C ASP A 166 -6.87 7.99 4.55
N LEU A 167 -6.97 7.27 5.68
CA LEU A 167 -8.26 6.81 6.21
C LEU A 167 -9.17 8.02 6.50
N GLY A 168 -10.41 7.97 6.02
CA GLY A 168 -11.37 9.07 6.07
C GLY A 168 -11.25 10.06 4.91
N GLY A 169 -10.24 9.91 4.05
CA GLY A 169 -10.00 10.75 2.89
C GLY A 169 -10.47 10.14 1.56
N PRO A 170 -10.43 10.93 0.47
CA PRO A 170 -10.75 10.47 -0.88
C PRO A 170 -9.56 9.76 -1.56
N THR A 171 -8.38 9.77 -0.95
CA THR A 171 -7.13 9.23 -1.53
C THR A 171 -6.50 8.13 -0.67
N PRO A 172 -7.26 7.10 -0.24
CA PRO A 172 -6.73 6.05 0.61
C PRO A 172 -5.61 5.27 -0.11
N ALA A 173 -4.59 4.90 0.63
CA ALA A 173 -3.48 4.16 0.07
C ALA A 173 -2.88 3.13 1.04
N TRP A 174 -2.21 2.12 0.49
CA TRP A 174 -1.35 1.22 1.24
C TRP A 174 0.09 1.35 0.79
N ASP A 175 0.97 1.61 1.76
CA ASP A 175 2.41 1.62 1.60
C ASP A 175 3.01 0.28 2.04
N PHE A 176 3.84 -0.30 1.17
CA PHE A 176 4.57 -1.53 1.40
C PHE A 176 6.06 -1.25 1.44
N ARG A 177 6.74 -1.72 2.49
CA ARG A 177 8.20 -1.61 2.60
C ARG A 177 8.79 -2.91 3.13
N PRO A 178 9.85 -3.45 2.51
CA PRO A 178 10.54 -4.60 3.06
C PRO A 178 11.10 -4.23 4.43
N THR A 179 10.99 -5.15 5.38
CA THR A 179 11.64 -5.03 6.69
C THR A 179 12.98 -5.77 6.65
N MET A 180 13.73 -5.72 7.74
CA MET A 180 14.95 -6.54 7.84
C MET A 180 14.65 -8.05 7.85
N ALA A 181 13.46 -8.44 8.32
CA ALA A 181 13.05 -9.85 8.40
C ALA A 181 12.30 -10.32 7.15
N THR A 182 11.54 -9.44 6.51
CA THR A 182 10.57 -9.81 5.47
C THR A 182 10.79 -9.01 4.19
N GLN A 183 10.98 -9.73 3.09
CA GLN A 183 10.97 -9.13 1.75
C GLN A 183 9.54 -9.02 1.23
N LEU A 184 9.32 -8.08 0.30
CA LEU A 184 8.06 -7.96 -0.43
C LEU A 184 7.89 -9.16 -1.36
N THR A 185 7.20 -10.18 -0.87
CA THR A 185 6.90 -11.44 -1.57
C THR A 185 5.53 -11.96 -1.16
N GLY A 186 4.88 -12.73 -2.04
CA GLY A 186 3.57 -13.31 -1.76
C GLY A 186 2.41 -12.36 -2.03
N THR A 187 1.22 -12.71 -1.55
CA THR A 187 -0.02 -11.98 -1.79
C THR A 187 -0.52 -11.29 -0.52
N TYR A 188 -0.88 -10.02 -0.66
CA TYR A 188 -1.44 -9.20 0.41
C TYR A 188 -2.88 -8.83 0.04
N PRO A 189 -3.89 -9.41 0.72
CA PRO A 189 -5.27 -8.97 0.54
C PRO A 189 -5.45 -7.60 1.18
N LEU A 190 -6.14 -6.70 0.48
CA LEU A 190 -6.50 -5.38 0.96
C LEU A 190 -8.00 -5.18 0.77
N SER A 191 -8.63 -4.52 1.73
CA SER A 191 -10.03 -4.16 1.64
C SER A 191 -10.27 -2.79 2.25
N LEU A 192 -11.27 -2.10 1.73
CA LEU A 192 -11.75 -0.85 2.30
C LEU A 192 -13.26 -0.77 2.17
N VAL A 193 -13.91 -0.13 3.14
CA VAL A 193 -15.29 0.31 2.97
C VAL A 193 -15.27 1.73 2.47
N VAL A 194 -15.83 1.95 1.29
CA VAL A 194 -16.04 3.28 0.72
C VAL A 194 -17.44 3.74 1.08
N ARG A 195 -17.55 4.93 1.66
CA ARG A 195 -18.83 5.61 1.84
C ARG A 195 -19.02 6.60 0.70
N CYS A 196 -20.08 6.40 -0.08
CA CYS A 196 -20.49 7.21 -1.22
C CYS A 196 -21.77 7.97 -0.89
N GLY A 197 -22.09 9.03 -1.63
CA GLY A 197 -23.42 9.63 -1.58
C GLY A 197 -24.47 8.64 -2.10
N ALA A 198 -25.63 8.58 -1.46
CA ALA A 198 -26.73 7.74 -1.94
C ALA A 198 -27.17 8.19 -3.34
N GLY A 199 -27.33 7.23 -4.26
CA GLY A 199 -27.71 7.51 -5.66
C GLY A 199 -26.63 8.20 -6.52
N THR A 200 -25.39 8.34 -6.05
CA THR A 200 -24.31 8.93 -6.86
C THR A 200 -23.46 7.85 -7.52
N ASP A 201 -22.97 8.16 -8.73
CA ASP A 201 -21.93 7.36 -9.37
C ASP A 201 -20.58 7.78 -8.77
N THR A 202 -19.94 6.85 -8.04
CA THR A 202 -18.58 7.05 -7.53
C THR A 202 -17.58 6.29 -8.39
N GLU A 203 -16.57 6.99 -8.87
CA GLU A 203 -15.45 6.44 -9.60
C GLU A 203 -14.27 6.17 -8.67
N LEU A 204 -13.66 4.99 -8.81
CA LEU A 204 -12.47 4.57 -8.08
C LEU A 204 -11.36 4.26 -9.09
N ARG A 205 -10.36 5.14 -9.15
CA ARG A 205 -9.11 4.91 -9.88
C ARG A 205 -8.10 4.24 -8.97
N CYS A 206 -7.33 3.32 -9.51
CA CYS A 206 -6.30 2.60 -8.78
C CYS A 206 -4.95 2.78 -9.47
N THR A 207 -3.98 3.29 -8.72
CA THR A 207 -2.61 3.48 -9.16
C THR A 207 -1.68 2.64 -8.33
N VAL A 208 -0.91 1.78 -8.99
CA VAL A 208 0.15 1.00 -8.36
C VAL A 208 1.47 1.64 -8.70
N THR A 209 2.28 1.89 -7.67
CA THR A 209 3.64 2.38 -7.81
C THR A 209 4.60 1.41 -7.14
N ALA A 210 5.78 1.20 -7.73
CA ALA A 210 6.86 0.52 -7.07
C ALA A 210 8.22 1.17 -7.32
N GLY A 211 9.15 0.93 -6.40
CA GLY A 211 10.52 1.40 -6.51
C GLY A 211 11.52 0.26 -6.50
N VAL A 212 12.50 0.31 -7.40
CA VAL A 212 13.70 -0.55 -7.36
C VAL A 212 14.94 0.32 -7.25
N GLU A 213 15.99 -0.21 -6.61
CA GLU A 213 17.26 0.51 -6.45
C GLU A 213 18.38 -0.23 -7.18
N LYS A 214 18.96 0.41 -8.22
CA LYS A 214 20.14 -0.07 -8.95
C LYS A 214 20.71 1.02 -9.89
N PRO A 215 21.82 1.74 -9.59
CA PRO A 215 22.41 2.14 -8.31
C PRO A 215 21.69 3.31 -7.62
N LEU A 216 20.70 3.92 -8.28
CA LEU A 216 19.80 4.94 -7.73
C LEU A 216 18.39 4.37 -7.60
N LEU A 217 17.55 5.01 -6.77
CA LEU A 217 16.14 4.67 -6.65
C LEU A 217 15.40 5.10 -7.92
N ARG A 218 14.78 4.15 -8.62
CA ARG A 218 13.90 4.40 -9.76
C ARG A 218 12.47 4.02 -9.38
N ARG A 219 11.53 4.89 -9.70
CA ARG A 219 10.10 4.72 -9.43
C ARG A 219 9.39 4.37 -10.73
N PHE A 220 8.41 3.48 -10.64
CA PHE A 220 7.60 3.03 -11.74
C PHE A 220 6.14 3.05 -11.30
N SER A 221 5.24 3.54 -12.14
CA SER A 221 3.81 3.58 -11.83
C SER A 221 2.96 3.05 -12.98
N ARG A 222 1.74 2.65 -12.63
CA ARG A 222 0.66 2.35 -13.58
C ARG A 222 -0.68 2.60 -12.92
N GLU A 223 -1.50 3.39 -13.58
CA GLU A 223 -2.94 3.46 -13.33
C GLU A 223 -3.62 2.30 -14.07
N LEU A 224 -4.62 1.67 -13.44
CA LEU A 224 -5.45 0.70 -14.12
C LEU A 224 -6.28 1.37 -15.23
N PRO A 225 -6.46 0.73 -16.39
CA PRO A 225 -7.08 1.36 -17.55
C PRO A 225 -8.56 1.68 -17.34
N ASP A 226 -9.27 0.82 -16.60
CA ASP A 226 -10.70 0.97 -16.35
C ASP A 226 -10.94 1.29 -14.88
N PRO A 227 -11.45 2.49 -14.55
CA PRO A 227 -11.81 2.80 -13.18
C PRO A 227 -13.02 1.97 -12.75
N LEU A 228 -13.01 1.51 -11.50
CA LEU A 228 -14.14 0.79 -10.93
C LEU A 228 -15.26 1.79 -10.63
N ARG A 229 -16.44 1.54 -11.18
CA ARG A 229 -17.64 2.35 -10.89
C ARG A 229 -18.43 1.69 -9.77
N LEU A 230 -18.54 2.39 -8.65
CA LEU A 230 -19.42 2.05 -7.55
C LEU A 230 -20.78 2.67 -7.88
N LYS A 231 -21.70 1.82 -8.35
CA LYS A 231 -23.05 2.25 -8.74
C LYS A 231 -24.03 1.95 -7.63
N ALA A 232 -24.88 2.93 -7.36
CA ALA A 232 -26.16 2.70 -6.71
C ALA A 232 -27.07 1.92 -7.67
N PHE A 233 -27.53 0.73 -7.27
CA PHE A 233 -28.66 0.10 -7.94
C PHE A 233 -29.94 0.71 -7.34
N LEU A 234 -30.66 1.46 -8.17
CA LEU A 234 -32.03 1.93 -7.93
C LEU A 234 -33.00 0.75 -7.98
#